data_AF-A0A645C797-F1
#
_entry.id   AF-A0A645C797-F1
#
_cell.length_a   1.000
_cell.length_b   1.000
_cell.length_c   1.000
_cell.angle_alpha   90.00
_cell.angle_beta   90.00
_cell.angle_gamma   90.00
#
_symmetry.space_group_name_H-M   'P 1'
#
loop_
_entity.id
_entity.type
_entity.pdbx_description
1 polymer ?
#
loop_
_entity_poly.entity_id
_entity_poly.type
_entity_poly.pdbx_seq_one_letter_code
_entity_poly.pdbx_strand_id
1 'polypeptide(L)'
;MDFGRYPYIFGNELQDVAERTKIMNAFMKQLRDDIPADKKINVRILIPTDSRAINYGLDYITWVKNGYIDRLITSDQSYESFSSFDEFVKLCADNKCEYYLGIVSDVAGHDLTKEEEALMKQGLLKPSNIKTNLYTSEFILRGYEGYAKGADGIFVFNGICTEKDDFVDPMFQYLNNKTEAMKWYEFEYPSYSAFYLTEAATAVPEEISGFTPEKPAVSNVPDNTKNINPIWWIAGAAGIIIITLTAILISKKKTGKTGKSK
;
A
#
# COMPACT_ATOMS: atom_id res chain seq x y z
N MET A 1 1.02 -11.28 -18.54
CA MET A 1 -0.39 -11.66 -18.40
C MET A 1 -0.94 -11.03 -17.15
N ASP A 2 -2.04 -10.30 -17.30
CA ASP A 2 -2.67 -9.56 -16.20
C ASP A 2 -3.92 -10.28 -15.71
N PHE A 3 -3.72 -11.34 -14.91
CA PHE A 3 -4.84 -12.00 -14.21
C PHE A 3 -5.28 -11.21 -12.97
N GLY A 4 -4.57 -10.14 -12.60
CA GLY A 4 -4.95 -9.23 -11.54
C GLY A 4 -6.20 -8.41 -11.89
N ARG A 5 -6.34 -8.00 -13.17
CA ARG A 5 -7.51 -7.23 -13.60
C ARG A 5 -8.75 -8.09 -13.85
N TYR A 6 -8.57 -9.23 -14.52
CA TYR A 6 -9.64 -10.13 -14.92
C TYR A 6 -9.28 -11.57 -14.52
N PRO A 7 -9.45 -11.93 -13.25
CA PRO A 7 -9.04 -13.24 -12.78
C PRO A 7 -10.01 -14.36 -13.22
N TYR A 8 -11.24 -14.01 -13.60
CA TYR A 8 -12.26 -14.93 -14.08
C TYR A 8 -12.03 -15.30 -15.55
N ILE A 9 -11.14 -16.27 -15.78
CA ILE A 9 -10.82 -16.74 -17.14
C ILE A 9 -11.91 -17.67 -17.69
N PHE A 10 -12.53 -18.44 -16.81
CA PHE A 10 -13.54 -19.44 -17.15
C PHE A 10 -14.95 -18.89 -16.89
N GLY A 11 -15.89 -19.21 -17.78
CA GLY A 11 -17.29 -18.89 -17.58
C GLY A 11 -17.97 -19.87 -16.62
N ASN A 12 -19.30 -19.79 -16.57
CA ASN A 12 -20.08 -20.59 -15.64
C ASN A 12 -20.13 -22.08 -16.00
N GLU A 13 -19.73 -22.43 -17.21
CA GLU A 13 -19.71 -23.79 -17.75
C GLU A 13 -18.70 -24.72 -17.06
N LEU A 14 -17.63 -24.18 -16.48
CA LEU A 14 -16.61 -24.96 -15.80
C LEU A 14 -16.46 -24.46 -14.37
N GLN A 15 -17.13 -25.09 -13.41
CA GLN A 15 -17.09 -24.69 -11.98
C GLN A 15 -16.00 -25.39 -11.17
N ASP A 16 -15.49 -26.53 -11.64
CA ASP A 16 -14.47 -27.28 -10.91
C ASP A 16 -13.11 -26.56 -10.93
N VAL A 17 -12.68 -26.10 -9.75
CA VAL A 17 -11.41 -25.42 -9.55
C VAL A 17 -10.22 -26.30 -9.92
N ALA A 18 -10.30 -27.61 -9.67
CA ALA A 18 -9.22 -28.54 -9.99
C ALA A 18 -9.02 -28.66 -11.51
N GLU A 19 -10.12 -28.78 -12.26
CA GLU A 19 -10.07 -28.81 -13.73
C GLU A 19 -9.60 -27.47 -14.32
N ARG A 20 -10.10 -26.33 -13.81
CA ARG A 20 -9.58 -24.99 -14.20
C ARG A 20 -8.07 -24.89 -13.98
N THR A 21 -7.60 -25.33 -12.81
CA THR A 21 -6.19 -25.33 -12.43
C THR A 21 -5.36 -26.20 -13.39
N LYS A 22 -5.84 -27.39 -13.72
CA LYS A 22 -5.18 -28.29 -14.67
C LYS A 22 -5.05 -27.65 -16.06
N ILE A 23 -6.11 -27.00 -16.55
CA ILE A 23 -6.10 -26.31 -17.84
C ILE A 23 -5.10 -25.16 -17.82
N MET A 24 -5.13 -24.31 -16.80
CA MET A 24 -4.20 -23.18 -16.69
C MET A 24 -2.75 -23.64 -16.54
N ASN A 25 -2.48 -24.68 -15.78
CA ASN A 25 -1.13 -25.26 -15.66
C ASN A 25 -0.63 -25.79 -17.02
N ALA A 26 -1.49 -26.48 -17.78
CA ALA A 26 -1.15 -26.95 -19.12
C ALA A 26 -0.90 -25.79 -20.09
N PHE A 27 -1.74 -24.75 -20.05
CA PHE A 27 -1.58 -23.53 -20.84
C PHE A 27 -0.26 -22.82 -20.53
N MET A 28 0.05 -22.62 -19.25
CA MET A 28 1.28 -21.93 -18.82
C MET A 28 2.54 -22.70 -19.22
N LYS A 29 2.51 -24.02 -19.10
CA LYS A 29 3.60 -24.88 -19.58
C LYS A 29 3.78 -24.73 -21.10
N GLN A 30 2.70 -24.88 -21.86
CA GLN A 30 2.74 -24.78 -23.32
C GLN A 30 3.23 -23.40 -23.78
N LEU A 31 2.75 -22.34 -23.13
CA LEU A 31 3.21 -20.98 -23.40
C LEU A 31 4.72 -20.86 -23.20
N ARG A 32 5.27 -21.37 -22.10
CA ARG A 32 6.72 -21.36 -21.85
C ARG A 32 7.49 -22.14 -22.90
N ASP A 33 6.97 -23.28 -23.35
CA ASP A 33 7.60 -24.07 -24.40
C ASP A 33 7.58 -23.36 -25.77
N ASP A 34 6.52 -22.60 -26.06
CA ASP A 34 6.32 -21.93 -27.35
C ASP A 34 7.02 -20.58 -27.49
N ILE A 35 7.20 -19.84 -26.39
CA ILE A 35 7.83 -18.52 -26.46
C ILE A 35 9.36 -18.60 -26.51
N PRO A 36 10.03 -17.72 -27.29
CA PRO A 36 11.48 -17.70 -27.38
C PRO A 36 12.19 -17.59 -26.02
N ALA A 37 13.37 -18.19 -25.90
CA ALA A 37 14.12 -18.26 -24.64
C ALA A 37 14.58 -16.89 -24.12
N ASP A 38 14.69 -15.88 -24.98
CA ASP A 38 15.02 -14.49 -24.62
C ASP A 38 13.81 -13.68 -24.14
N LYS A 39 12.59 -14.22 -24.25
CA LYS A 39 11.36 -13.57 -23.80
C LYS A 39 11.00 -14.03 -22.39
N LYS A 40 10.62 -13.06 -21.56
CA LYS A 40 10.14 -13.26 -20.19
C LYS A 40 8.62 -13.32 -20.13
N ILE A 41 8.08 -14.23 -19.32
CA ILE A 41 6.67 -14.30 -18.97
C ILE A 41 6.48 -13.66 -17.60
N ASN A 42 5.79 -12.51 -17.60
CA ASN A 42 5.41 -11.80 -16.38
C ASN A 42 3.94 -12.08 -16.08
N VAL A 43 3.61 -12.43 -14.85
CA VAL A 43 2.23 -12.70 -14.42
C VAL A 43 1.85 -11.83 -13.24
N ARG A 44 0.71 -11.14 -13.34
CA ARG A 44 0.09 -10.46 -12.19
C ARG A 44 -1.05 -11.31 -11.61
N ILE A 45 -1.08 -11.45 -10.28
CA ILE A 45 -2.17 -12.09 -9.52
C ILE A 45 -2.70 -11.16 -8.42
N LEU A 46 -3.93 -11.43 -7.96
CA LEU A 46 -4.55 -10.68 -6.87
C LEU A 46 -4.12 -11.16 -5.48
N ILE A 47 -3.93 -10.21 -4.57
CA ILE A 47 -3.83 -10.44 -3.12
C ILE A 47 -5.11 -9.98 -2.39
N PRO A 48 -5.41 -10.53 -1.20
CA PRO A 48 -4.76 -11.71 -0.61
C PRO A 48 -5.11 -13.00 -1.40
N THR A 49 -4.13 -13.91 -1.48
CA THR A 49 -4.13 -15.14 -2.30
C THR A 49 -4.79 -16.34 -1.63
N ASP A 50 -5.03 -16.25 -0.32
CA ASP A 50 -5.56 -17.29 0.57
C ASP A 50 -6.90 -17.89 0.12
N SER A 51 -7.59 -17.27 -0.84
CA SER A 51 -8.64 -17.97 -1.60
C SER A 51 -8.84 -17.49 -3.03
N ARG A 52 -8.50 -16.24 -3.39
CA ARG A 52 -8.95 -15.69 -4.68
C ARG A 52 -8.25 -16.31 -5.88
N ALA A 53 -6.93 -16.18 -5.98
CA ALA A 53 -6.19 -16.66 -7.15
C ALA A 53 -6.40 -18.17 -7.40
N ILE A 54 -6.32 -18.98 -6.33
CA ILE A 54 -6.51 -20.43 -6.42
C ILE A 54 -7.95 -20.77 -6.83
N ASN A 55 -8.98 -20.11 -6.30
CA ASN A 55 -10.38 -20.35 -6.71
C ASN A 55 -10.66 -20.02 -8.18
N TYR A 56 -9.84 -19.18 -8.80
CA TYR A 56 -9.89 -18.89 -10.23
C TYR A 56 -9.10 -19.89 -11.09
N GLY A 57 -8.47 -20.89 -10.47
CA GLY A 57 -7.60 -21.85 -11.15
C GLY A 57 -6.20 -21.32 -11.45
N LEU A 58 -5.77 -20.23 -10.80
CA LEU A 58 -4.48 -19.61 -11.00
C LEU A 58 -3.45 -20.13 -10.00
N ASP A 59 -2.87 -21.29 -10.31
CA ASP A 59 -1.84 -21.96 -9.49
C ASP A 59 -0.44 -21.39 -9.74
N TYR A 60 -0.25 -20.14 -9.30
CA TYR A 60 1.03 -19.43 -9.42
C TYR A 60 2.18 -20.14 -8.71
N ILE A 61 1.90 -20.93 -7.66
CA ILE A 61 2.93 -21.68 -6.93
C ILE A 61 3.57 -22.71 -7.87
N THR A 62 2.75 -23.48 -8.59
CA THR A 62 3.25 -24.43 -9.60
C THR A 62 3.99 -23.71 -10.72
N TRP A 63 3.49 -22.57 -11.18
CA TRP A 63 4.12 -21.82 -12.28
C TRP A 63 5.51 -21.31 -11.89
N VAL A 64 5.66 -20.79 -10.67
CA VAL A 64 6.95 -20.35 -10.14
C VAL A 64 7.91 -21.54 -9.96
N LYS A 65 7.47 -22.60 -9.27
CA LYS A 65 8.33 -23.76 -8.97
C LYS A 65 8.83 -24.50 -10.20
N ASN A 66 8.00 -24.57 -11.24
CA ASN A 66 8.36 -25.24 -12.49
C ASN A 66 9.04 -24.32 -13.51
N GLY A 67 9.25 -23.03 -13.18
CA GLY A 67 9.85 -22.06 -14.09
C GLY A 67 9.01 -21.74 -15.33
N TYR A 68 7.67 -21.80 -15.21
CA TYR A 68 6.76 -21.42 -16.29
C TYR A 68 6.62 -19.90 -16.41
N ILE A 69 7.01 -19.16 -15.37
CA ILE A 69 7.04 -17.70 -15.36
C ILE A 69 8.39 -17.20 -14.89
N ASP A 70 8.79 -16.05 -15.41
CA ASP A 70 10.05 -15.38 -15.05
C ASP A 70 9.82 -14.33 -13.97
N ARG A 71 8.59 -13.81 -13.86
CA ARG A 71 8.23 -12.78 -12.89
C ARG A 71 6.82 -12.93 -12.36
N LEU A 72 6.70 -12.89 -11.04
CA LEU A 72 5.45 -12.78 -10.32
C LEU A 72 5.23 -11.35 -9.84
N ILE A 73 4.06 -10.80 -10.12
CA ILE A 73 3.59 -9.51 -9.62
C ILE A 73 2.33 -9.76 -8.78
N THR A 74 2.28 -9.22 -7.57
CA THR A 74 1.06 -9.28 -6.74
C THR A 74 0.51 -7.89 -6.52
N SER A 75 -0.79 -7.69 -6.72
CA SER A 75 -1.44 -6.40 -6.46
C SER A 75 -2.84 -6.59 -5.89
N ASP A 76 -3.36 -5.58 -5.22
CA ASP A 76 -4.80 -5.48 -4.99
C ASP A 76 -5.57 -5.26 -6.30
N GLN A 77 -6.89 -5.50 -6.28
CA GLN A 77 -7.75 -5.30 -7.46
C GLN A 77 -8.20 -3.84 -7.62
N SER A 78 -8.48 -3.18 -6.49
CA SER A 78 -9.13 -1.87 -6.47
C SER A 78 -8.41 -0.90 -5.56
N TYR A 79 -8.26 -1.21 -4.28
CA TYR A 79 -7.63 -0.32 -3.29
C TYR A 79 -6.41 -1.00 -2.68
N GLU A 80 -5.32 -0.25 -2.49
CA GLU A 80 -4.13 -0.72 -1.79
C GLU A 80 -4.48 -1.12 -0.36
N SER A 81 -4.32 -2.40 -0.04
CA SER A 81 -4.64 -2.97 1.26
C SER A 81 -3.44 -3.04 2.21
N PHE A 82 -2.24 -2.71 1.71
CA PHE A 82 -0.96 -2.85 2.43
C PHE A 82 -0.72 -4.26 2.98
N SER A 83 -1.31 -5.28 2.33
CA SER A 83 -1.16 -6.67 2.71
C SER A 83 0.32 -7.09 2.70
N SER A 84 0.64 -8.07 3.55
CA SER A 84 1.98 -8.67 3.56
C SER A 84 2.23 -9.43 2.26
N PHE A 85 3.48 -9.42 1.82
CA PHE A 85 3.94 -10.08 0.60
C PHE A 85 5.17 -10.98 0.82
N ASP A 86 5.54 -11.21 2.07
CA ASP A 86 6.78 -11.91 2.45
C ASP A 86 6.83 -13.33 1.88
N GLU A 87 5.67 -14.00 1.75
CA GLU A 87 5.57 -15.34 1.17
C GLU A 87 5.94 -15.39 -0.32
N PHE A 88 5.63 -14.33 -1.07
CA PHE A 88 5.90 -14.28 -2.51
C PHE A 88 7.37 -13.99 -2.79
N VAL A 89 7.97 -13.11 -1.99
CA VAL A 89 9.42 -12.88 -2.02
C VAL A 89 10.14 -14.20 -1.80
N LYS A 90 9.78 -14.93 -0.73
CA LYS A 90 10.39 -16.22 -0.43
C LYS A 90 10.19 -17.23 -1.54
N LEU A 91 8.95 -17.39 -2.03
CA LEU A 91 8.62 -18.30 -3.11
C LEU A 91 9.46 -18.03 -4.37
N CYS A 92 9.62 -16.76 -4.74
CA CYS A 92 10.36 -16.38 -5.95
C CYS A 92 11.88 -16.53 -5.78
N ALA A 93 12.42 -16.12 -4.63
CA ALA A 93 13.83 -16.29 -4.28
C ALA A 93 14.27 -17.76 -4.33
N ASP A 94 13.42 -18.68 -3.87
CA ASP A 94 13.69 -20.12 -3.87
C ASP A 94 13.64 -20.74 -5.29
N ASN A 95 13.09 -20.04 -6.31
CA ASN A 95 12.71 -20.64 -7.59
C ASN A 95 13.15 -19.88 -8.86
N LYS A 96 14.21 -19.05 -8.81
CA LYS A 96 14.72 -18.26 -9.97
C LYS A 96 13.63 -17.44 -10.69
N CYS A 97 12.62 -16.99 -9.95
CA CYS A 97 11.59 -16.08 -10.43
C CYS A 97 11.84 -14.71 -9.80
N GLU A 98 11.64 -13.64 -10.57
CA GLU A 98 11.66 -12.28 -10.02
C GLU A 98 10.34 -12.02 -9.28
N TYR A 99 10.39 -11.37 -8.14
CA TYR A 99 9.20 -10.88 -7.44
C TYR A 99 9.09 -9.36 -7.56
N TYR A 100 7.95 -8.89 -8.07
CA TYR A 100 7.63 -7.47 -8.15
C TYR A 100 6.44 -7.16 -7.23
N LEU A 101 6.61 -6.20 -6.34
CA LEU A 101 5.51 -5.70 -5.51
C LEU A 101 4.62 -4.79 -6.37
N GLY A 102 3.36 -5.18 -6.55
CA GLY A 102 2.34 -4.34 -7.17
C GLY A 102 1.77 -3.35 -6.16
N ILE A 103 1.74 -2.06 -6.52
CA ILE A 103 1.15 -0.98 -5.72
C ILE A 103 -0.03 -0.41 -6.51
N VAL A 104 -1.20 -0.36 -5.91
CA VAL A 104 -2.37 0.30 -6.50
C VAL A 104 -2.43 1.75 -6.01
N SER A 105 -2.68 2.70 -6.92
CA SER A 105 -2.75 4.12 -6.57
C SER A 105 -3.87 4.46 -5.60
N ASP A 106 -4.98 3.75 -5.69
CA ASP A 106 -6.22 4.10 -5.03
C ASP A 106 -6.21 3.55 -3.60
N VAL A 107 -6.53 4.37 -2.61
CA VAL A 107 -6.61 3.98 -1.19
C VAL A 107 -8.06 3.87 -0.74
N ALA A 108 -8.92 4.75 -1.24
CA ALA A 108 -10.36 4.77 -0.95
C ALA A 108 -11.15 5.53 -2.02
N GLY A 109 -12.46 5.36 -2.04
CA GLY A 109 -13.39 6.15 -2.86
C GLY A 109 -14.33 5.30 -3.71
N HIS A 110 -14.92 5.89 -4.75
CA HIS A 110 -15.76 5.19 -5.73
C HIS A 110 -15.69 5.89 -7.10
N ASP A 111 -16.19 5.22 -8.14
CA ASP A 111 -16.35 5.82 -9.46
C ASP A 111 -17.43 6.90 -9.42
N LEU A 112 -17.20 8.01 -10.13
CA LEU A 112 -18.13 9.13 -10.14
C LEU A 112 -19.52 8.71 -10.63
N THR A 113 -20.54 9.11 -9.87
CA THR A 113 -21.92 9.14 -10.37
C THR A 113 -22.12 10.33 -11.31
N LYS A 114 -23.14 10.28 -12.16
CA LYS A 114 -23.45 11.38 -13.09
C LYS A 114 -23.75 12.69 -12.36
N GLU A 115 -24.35 12.58 -11.19
CA GLU A 115 -24.66 13.70 -10.30
C GLU A 115 -23.37 14.32 -9.74
N GLU A 116 -22.42 13.50 -9.28
CA GLU A 116 -21.11 13.95 -8.80
C GLU A 116 -20.28 14.58 -9.93
N GLU A 117 -20.30 14.02 -11.13
CA GLU A 117 -19.68 14.64 -12.31
C GLU A 117 -20.26 16.03 -12.61
N ALA A 118 -21.59 16.19 -12.48
CA ALA A 118 -22.25 17.48 -12.70
C ALA A 118 -21.85 18.51 -11.64
N LEU A 119 -21.77 18.10 -10.37
CA LEU A 119 -21.32 18.96 -9.27
C LEU A 119 -19.84 19.33 -9.40
N MET A 120 -18.99 18.40 -9.85
CA MET A 120 -17.58 18.67 -10.15
C MET A 120 -17.42 19.69 -11.28
N LYS A 121 -18.18 19.56 -12.37
CA LYS A 121 -18.17 20.53 -13.49
C LYS A 121 -18.55 21.94 -13.06
N GLN A 122 -19.36 22.06 -12.01
CA GLN A 122 -19.76 23.34 -11.42
C GLN A 122 -18.77 23.86 -10.35
N GLY A 123 -17.71 23.10 -10.05
CA GLY A 123 -16.75 23.42 -8.99
C GLY A 123 -17.29 23.25 -7.57
N LEU A 124 -18.47 22.63 -7.41
CA LEU A 124 -19.15 22.43 -6.12
C LEU A 124 -18.69 21.18 -5.39
N LEU A 125 -18.06 20.25 -6.12
CA LEU A 125 -17.49 19.02 -5.58
C LEU A 125 -16.05 18.88 -6.05
N LYS A 126 -15.14 18.49 -5.15
CA LYS A 126 -13.73 18.28 -5.45
C LYS A 126 -13.41 16.79 -5.56
N PRO A 127 -12.51 16.36 -6.47
CA PRO A 127 -12.10 14.96 -6.60
C PRO A 127 -11.59 14.34 -5.29
N SER A 128 -10.87 15.12 -4.49
CA SER A 128 -10.35 14.72 -3.17
C SER A 128 -11.43 14.33 -2.16
N ASN A 129 -12.69 14.72 -2.41
CA ASN A 129 -13.81 14.40 -1.54
C ASN A 129 -14.46 13.05 -1.91
N ILE A 130 -14.03 12.44 -3.02
CA ILE A 130 -14.64 11.25 -3.62
C ILE A 130 -13.64 10.10 -3.66
N LYS A 131 -12.38 10.40 -3.93
CA LYS A 131 -11.31 9.40 -4.08
C LYS A 131 -10.04 9.86 -3.40
N THR A 132 -9.39 8.93 -2.71
CA THR A 132 -8.08 9.13 -2.08
C THR A 132 -7.08 8.25 -2.80
N ASN A 133 -5.99 8.85 -3.27
CA ASN A 133 -4.88 8.16 -3.92
C ASN A 133 -3.59 8.36 -3.11
N LEU A 134 -2.61 7.50 -3.36
CA LEU A 134 -1.26 7.66 -2.83
C LEU A 134 -0.56 8.88 -3.42
N TYR A 135 0.12 9.64 -2.55
CA TYR A 135 1.09 10.65 -2.92
C TYR A 135 2.43 10.01 -3.31
N THR A 136 3.28 10.76 -4.02
CA THR A 136 4.60 10.28 -4.47
C THR A 136 5.44 9.71 -3.33
N SER A 137 5.49 10.38 -2.18
CA SER A 137 6.22 9.91 -1.00
C SER A 137 5.71 8.58 -0.48
N GLU A 138 4.39 8.34 -0.55
CA GLU A 138 3.77 7.11 -0.06
C GLU A 138 4.07 5.95 -1.01
N PHE A 139 4.08 6.21 -2.32
CA PHE A 139 4.61 5.24 -3.27
C PHE A 139 6.06 4.90 -2.95
N ILE A 140 6.94 5.90 -2.78
CA ILE A 140 8.38 5.64 -2.54
C ILE A 140 8.58 4.88 -1.22
N LEU A 141 7.84 5.23 -0.17
CA LEU A 141 7.86 4.50 1.11
C LEU A 141 7.45 3.05 0.92
N ARG A 142 6.35 2.79 0.21
CA ARG A 142 5.88 1.44 -0.10
C ARG A 142 6.87 0.68 -1.00
N GLY A 143 7.51 1.37 -1.93
CA GLY A 143 8.59 0.82 -2.76
C GLY A 143 9.81 0.43 -1.94
N TYR A 144 10.23 1.27 -0.99
CA TYR A 144 11.27 0.97 -0.01
C TYR A 144 10.92 -0.29 0.79
N GLU A 145 9.70 -0.41 1.32
CA GLU A 145 9.26 -1.62 2.04
C GLU A 145 9.43 -2.88 1.19
N GLY A 146 9.01 -2.82 -0.08
CA GLY A 146 9.21 -3.88 -1.06
C GLY A 146 10.68 -4.26 -1.21
N TYR A 147 11.52 -3.27 -1.52
CA TYR A 147 12.95 -3.49 -1.75
C TYR A 147 13.72 -3.97 -0.51
N ALA A 148 13.39 -3.45 0.66
CA ALA A 148 13.99 -3.84 1.94
C ALA A 148 13.65 -5.28 2.32
N LYS A 149 12.45 -5.75 1.94
CA LYS A 149 12.02 -7.13 2.14
C LYS A 149 12.48 -8.11 1.07
N GLY A 150 13.08 -7.62 -0.02
CA GLY A 150 13.69 -8.46 -1.05
C GLY A 150 12.93 -8.53 -2.38
N ALA A 151 11.98 -7.64 -2.63
CA ALA A 151 11.42 -7.51 -3.97
C ALA A 151 12.50 -7.06 -4.97
N ASP A 152 12.41 -7.59 -6.20
CA ASP A 152 13.31 -7.27 -7.31
C ASP A 152 12.87 -5.98 -8.05
N GLY A 153 11.60 -5.62 -7.94
CA GLY A 153 11.04 -4.43 -8.58
C GLY A 153 9.69 -4.02 -8.02
N ILE A 154 9.25 -2.84 -8.43
CA ILE A 154 7.94 -2.28 -8.09
C ILE A 154 7.12 -2.15 -9.37
N PHE A 155 5.85 -2.53 -9.29
CA PHE A 155 4.89 -2.42 -10.38
C PHE A 155 3.75 -1.50 -9.94
N VAL A 156 3.54 -0.38 -10.62
CA VAL A 156 2.48 0.57 -10.27
C VAL A 156 1.24 0.31 -11.14
N PHE A 157 0.08 0.24 -10.50
CA PHE A 157 -1.22 0.00 -11.15
C PHE A 157 -2.21 1.13 -10.83
N ASN A 158 -3.08 1.46 -11.80
CA ASN A 158 -4.01 2.60 -11.78
C ASN A 158 -3.38 4.00 -11.71
N GLY A 159 -2.08 4.10 -12.02
CA GLY A 159 -1.43 5.34 -12.43
C GLY A 159 -0.73 6.10 -11.33
N ILE A 160 -0.12 7.20 -11.73
CA ILE A 160 0.58 8.16 -10.89
C ILE A 160 -0.43 9.24 -10.60
N CYS A 161 -0.76 9.48 -9.32
CA CYS A 161 -1.55 10.65 -8.98
C CYS A 161 -0.66 11.86 -9.23
N THR A 162 -0.87 12.55 -10.36
CA THR A 162 -0.24 13.84 -10.60
C THR A 162 -0.84 14.81 -9.60
N GLU A 163 -0.05 15.27 -8.65
CA GLU A 163 -0.44 16.43 -7.85
C GLU A 163 -0.72 17.56 -8.84
N LYS A 164 -1.95 18.10 -8.81
CA LYS A 164 -2.46 19.25 -9.58
C LYS A 164 -1.64 19.65 -10.82
N ASP A 165 -2.24 19.53 -12.01
CA ASP A 165 -1.75 20.04 -13.31
C ASP A 165 -0.87 19.06 -14.13
N ASP A 166 -1.24 17.77 -14.18
CA ASP A 166 -0.55 16.74 -15.01
C ASP A 166 0.95 16.59 -14.71
N PHE A 167 1.41 17.10 -13.56
CA PHE A 167 2.80 17.02 -13.13
C PHE A 167 3.09 15.69 -12.43
N VAL A 168 3.98 14.89 -13.01
CA VAL A 168 4.58 13.75 -12.31
C VAL A 168 5.75 14.28 -11.50
N ASP A 169 5.67 14.15 -10.19
CA ASP A 169 6.76 14.47 -9.28
C ASP A 169 8.05 13.75 -9.72
N PRO A 170 9.16 14.47 -9.96
CA PRO A 170 10.44 13.88 -10.31
C PRO A 170 10.92 12.81 -9.33
N MET A 171 10.53 12.89 -8.05
CA MET A 171 10.86 11.88 -7.04
C MET A 171 10.26 10.51 -7.35
N PHE A 172 9.19 10.45 -8.16
CA PHE A 172 8.58 9.18 -8.57
C PHE A 172 9.57 8.24 -9.28
N GLN A 173 10.61 8.80 -9.92
CA GLN A 173 11.67 8.00 -10.57
C GLN A 173 12.44 7.12 -9.57
N TYR A 174 12.44 7.45 -8.27
CA TYR A 174 13.13 6.68 -7.24
C TYR A 174 12.53 5.28 -7.08
N LEU A 175 11.25 5.09 -7.42
CA LEU A 175 10.58 3.79 -7.41
C LEU A 175 11.20 2.75 -8.35
N ASN A 176 11.83 3.20 -9.44
CA ASN A 176 12.47 2.31 -10.40
C ASN A 176 13.93 1.98 -10.02
N ASN A 177 14.43 2.54 -8.92
CA ASN A 177 15.81 2.35 -8.50
C ASN A 177 15.87 2.05 -7.00
N LYS A 178 16.10 0.77 -6.68
CA LYS A 178 16.29 0.27 -5.32
C LYS A 178 17.26 1.13 -4.50
N THR A 179 18.40 1.52 -5.07
CA THR A 179 19.40 2.31 -4.35
C THR A 179 18.86 3.70 -4.01
N GLU A 180 18.15 4.35 -4.92
CA GLU A 180 17.59 5.68 -4.68
C GLU A 180 16.42 5.63 -3.67
N ALA A 181 15.52 4.64 -3.77
CA ALA A 181 14.47 4.45 -2.78
C ALA A 181 15.03 4.23 -1.35
N MET A 182 16.11 3.44 -1.23
CA MET A 182 16.78 3.21 0.05
C MET A 182 17.46 4.48 0.59
N LYS A 183 18.14 5.25 -0.26
CA LYS A 183 18.76 6.54 0.13
C LYS A 183 17.71 7.55 0.56
N TRP A 184 16.62 7.67 -0.20
CA TRP A 184 15.53 8.56 0.14
C TRP A 184 14.96 8.22 1.53
N TYR A 185 14.72 6.94 1.81
CA TYR A 185 14.24 6.51 3.13
C TYR A 185 15.24 6.85 4.26
N GLU A 186 16.53 6.64 4.03
CA GLU A 186 17.56 6.88 5.06
C GLU A 186 17.78 8.36 5.34
N PHE A 187 17.81 9.21 4.30
CA PHE A 187 18.30 10.59 4.40
C PHE A 187 17.21 11.66 4.28
N GLU A 188 16.12 11.39 3.58
CA GLU A 188 15.08 12.38 3.26
C GLU A 188 13.75 12.10 3.96
N TYR A 189 13.36 10.84 4.13
CA TYR A 189 12.10 10.48 4.78
C TYR A 189 11.98 10.96 6.25
N PRO A 190 13.04 10.96 7.08
CA PRO A 190 12.95 11.48 8.45
C PRO A 190 12.60 12.97 8.51
N SER A 191 13.13 13.78 7.58
CA SER A 191 12.79 15.22 7.52
C SER A 191 11.41 15.43 6.93
N TYR A 192 11.03 14.65 5.91
CA TYR A 192 9.69 14.64 5.34
C TYR A 192 8.62 14.33 6.41
N SER A 193 8.79 13.22 7.14
CA SER A 193 7.85 12.82 8.21
C SER A 193 7.77 13.85 9.34
N ALA A 194 8.89 14.44 9.75
CA ALA A 194 8.91 15.50 10.76
C ALA A 194 8.16 16.76 10.29
N PHE A 195 8.28 17.15 9.02
CA PHE A 195 7.57 18.28 8.44
C PHE A 195 6.04 18.04 8.47
N TYR A 196 5.56 16.92 7.94
CA TYR A 196 4.12 16.60 7.92
C TYR A 196 3.51 16.42 9.31
N LEU A 197 4.24 15.82 10.26
CA LEU A 197 3.79 15.75 11.65
C LEU A 197 3.65 17.15 12.28
N THR A 198 4.53 18.08 11.89
CA THR A 198 4.47 19.48 12.36
C THR A 198 3.32 20.24 11.69
N GLU A 199 3.09 20.06 10.38
CA GLU A 199 1.92 20.62 9.69
C GLU A 199 0.61 20.07 10.26
N ALA A 200 0.48 18.76 10.46
CA ALA A 200 -0.70 18.17 11.05
C ALA A 200 -0.96 18.64 12.49
N ALA A 201 0.10 18.87 13.27
CA ALA A 201 0.00 19.40 14.64
C ALA A 201 -0.34 20.90 14.68
N THR A 202 -0.04 21.65 13.61
CA THR A 202 -0.32 23.09 13.50
C THR A 202 -1.62 23.39 12.75
N ALA A 203 -2.12 22.44 11.96
CA ALA A 203 -3.47 22.41 11.41
C ALA A 203 -4.50 22.09 12.49
N VAL A 204 -4.66 22.99 13.47
CA VAL A 204 -5.89 23.05 14.26
C VAL A 204 -6.94 23.69 13.35
N PRO A 205 -8.03 22.98 12.97
CA PRO A 205 -9.11 23.64 12.25
C PRO A 205 -9.66 24.74 13.16
N GLU A 206 -9.77 25.97 12.65
CA GLU A 206 -10.45 27.08 13.37
C GLU A 206 -11.86 26.67 13.87
N GLU A 207 -12.46 25.64 13.28
CA GLU A 207 -13.75 25.06 13.63
C GLU A 207 -13.78 24.29 14.96
N ILE A 208 -12.63 23.93 15.57
CA ILE A 208 -12.59 23.22 16.88
C ILE A 208 -12.35 24.18 18.05
N SER A 209 -12.15 25.48 17.81
CA SER A 209 -11.88 26.46 18.89
C SER A 209 -13.06 26.71 19.85
N GLY A 210 -14.18 25.98 19.69
CA GLY A 210 -15.34 26.01 20.57
C GLY A 210 -15.84 24.64 21.03
N PHE A 211 -15.13 23.53 20.74
CA PHE A 211 -15.57 22.20 21.16
C PHE A 211 -15.29 21.97 22.65
N THR A 212 -16.31 22.12 23.49
CA THR A 212 -16.29 21.60 24.87
C THR A 212 -16.66 20.12 24.80
N PRO A 213 -15.76 19.17 25.14
CA PRO A 213 -16.12 17.77 25.12
C PRO A 213 -17.24 17.51 26.14
N GLU A 214 -18.42 17.13 25.67
CA GLU A 214 -19.45 16.61 26.54
C GLU A 214 -18.93 15.35 27.20
N LYS A 215 -19.02 15.33 28.54
CA LYS A 215 -18.66 14.16 29.35
C LYS A 215 -19.51 12.99 28.86
N PRO A 216 -18.92 11.89 28.35
CA PRO A 216 -19.72 10.79 27.84
C PRO A 216 -20.55 10.20 28.98
N ALA A 217 -21.85 10.05 28.74
CA ALA A 217 -22.73 9.30 29.62
C ALA A 217 -22.23 7.84 29.64
N VAL A 218 -22.05 7.29 30.85
CA VAL A 218 -21.64 5.91 31.05
C VAL A 218 -22.79 5.00 30.60
N SER A 219 -22.71 4.48 29.37
CA SER A 219 -23.58 3.40 28.91
C SER A 219 -22.76 2.13 28.70
N ASN A 220 -23.17 1.05 29.37
CA ASN A 220 -22.58 -0.27 29.31
C ASN A 220 -22.55 -0.79 27.86
N VAL A 221 -21.35 -0.98 27.30
CA VAL A 221 -21.14 -1.67 26.01
C VAL A 221 -20.66 -3.10 26.29
N PRO A 222 -21.25 -4.14 25.67
CA PRO A 222 -20.78 -5.52 25.83
C PRO A 222 -19.43 -5.73 25.14
N ASP A 223 -18.57 -6.50 25.80
CA ASP A 223 -17.23 -6.84 25.37
C ASP A 223 -17.25 -7.80 24.16
N ASN A 224 -16.91 -7.27 22.98
CA ASN A 224 -16.69 -8.04 21.75
C ASN A 224 -15.26 -7.86 21.21
N THR A 225 -14.26 -7.83 22.10
CA THR A 225 -12.85 -7.80 21.70
C THR A 225 -12.32 -9.19 21.32
N LYS A 226 -12.65 -9.67 20.11
CA LYS A 226 -11.83 -10.71 19.44
C LYS A 226 -11.64 -10.40 17.96
N ASN A 227 -10.36 -10.28 17.59
CA ASN A 227 -9.77 -10.13 16.24
C ASN A 227 -9.76 -8.73 15.59
N ILE A 228 -9.16 -7.77 16.28
CA ILE A 228 -8.47 -6.64 15.62
C ILE A 228 -7.01 -6.74 16.02
N ASN A 229 -6.09 -6.91 15.05
CA ASN A 229 -4.65 -6.97 15.29
C ASN A 229 -4.08 -5.53 15.35
N PRO A 230 -3.71 -4.99 16.52
CA PRO A 230 -3.58 -3.54 16.73
C PRO A 230 -2.15 -2.99 16.55
N ILE A 231 -1.27 -3.66 15.79
CA ILE A 231 0.17 -3.36 15.82
C ILE A 231 0.59 -2.13 14.99
N TRP A 232 -0.21 -1.65 14.02
CA TRP A 232 0.20 -0.50 13.18
C TRP A 232 -0.21 0.88 13.69
N TRP A 233 -1.17 0.98 14.62
CA TRP A 233 -1.52 2.27 15.24
C TRP A 233 -0.53 2.71 16.33
N ILE A 234 0.26 1.78 16.87
CA ILE A 234 1.15 2.02 18.01
C ILE A 234 2.45 2.71 17.58
N ALA A 235 2.90 2.57 16.32
CA ALA A 235 4.06 3.33 15.82
C ALA A 235 3.76 4.83 15.66
N GLY A 236 2.53 5.19 15.27
CA GLY A 236 2.07 6.59 15.19
C GLY A 236 1.79 7.22 16.56
N ALA A 237 1.23 6.47 17.51
CA ALA A 237 0.90 7.01 18.84
C ALA A 237 2.11 7.04 19.80
N ALA A 238 3.08 6.11 19.69
CA ALA A 238 4.24 6.04 20.58
C ALA A 238 5.27 7.15 20.30
N GLY A 239 5.42 7.60 19.05
CA GLY A 239 6.27 8.76 18.71
C GLY A 239 5.76 10.06 19.35
N ILE A 240 4.43 10.21 19.44
CA ILE A 240 3.77 11.40 19.99
C ILE A 240 3.93 11.48 21.51
N ILE A 241 3.91 10.35 22.23
CA ILE A 241 4.05 10.35 23.69
C ILE A 241 5.51 10.56 24.13
N ILE A 242 6.49 10.04 23.38
CA ILE A 242 7.91 10.11 23.75
C ILE A 242 8.48 11.53 23.55
N ILE A 243 8.09 12.24 22.48
CA ILE A 243 8.54 13.63 22.27
C ILE A 243 7.92 14.56 23.32
N THR A 244 6.65 14.35 23.67
CA THR A 244 5.96 15.14 24.70
C THR A 244 6.59 14.97 26.09
N LEU A 245 7.00 13.75 26.47
CA LEU A 245 7.69 13.49 27.74
C LEU A 245 9.13 14.05 27.77
N THR A 246 9.83 14.04 26.63
CA THR A 246 11.21 14.55 26.54
C THR A 246 11.25 16.09 26.63
N ALA A 247 10.29 16.78 26.03
CA ALA A 247 10.15 18.24 26.15
C ALA A 247 9.77 18.67 27.60
N ILE A 248 8.92 17.91 28.28
CA ILE A 248 8.54 18.18 29.67
C ILE A 248 9.72 17.98 30.64
N LEU A 249 10.55 16.95 30.43
CA LEU A 249 11.76 16.69 31.23
C LEU A 249 12.85 17.76 31.04
N ILE A 250 13.02 18.29 29.82
CA ILE A 250 13.98 19.36 29.53
C ILE A 250 13.51 20.71 30.12
N SER A 251 12.20 20.98 30.13
CA SER A 251 11.66 22.23 30.71
C SER A 251 11.78 22.30 32.24
N LYS A 252 11.56 21.18 32.95
CA LYS A 252 11.69 21.11 34.43
C LYS A 252 13.13 21.18 34.93
N LYS A 253 14.12 20.77 34.12
CA LYS A 253 15.55 20.83 34.49
C LYS A 253 16.12 22.24 34.37
N LYS A 254 15.54 23.11 33.52
CA LYS A 254 15.95 24.52 33.37
C LYS A 254 15.38 25.43 34.47
N THR A 255 14.22 25.12 35.02
CA THR A 255 13.57 25.94 36.06
C THR A 255 14.07 25.68 37.49
N GLY A 256 14.83 24.59 37.72
CA GLY A 256 15.40 24.25 39.03
C GLY A 256 16.77 24.86 39.36
N LYS A 257 17.37 25.66 38.49
CA LYS A 257 18.75 26.18 38.66
C LYS A 257 18.89 27.71 38.75
N THR A 258 17.81 28.44 39.02
CA THR A 258 17.88 29.86 39.42
C THR A 258 17.53 30.01 40.89
N GLY A 259 18.44 29.51 41.74
CA GLY A 259 18.45 29.76 43.17
C GLY A 259 19.33 30.96 43.51
N LYS A 260 18.68 32.01 44.05
CA LYS A 260 19.16 32.97 45.05
C LYS A 260 20.54 33.62 44.83
N SER A 261 20.52 34.90 44.44
CA SER A 261 21.42 35.91 45.02
C SER A 261 20.59 37.07 45.57
N LYS A 262 20.55 37.17 46.90
CA LYS A 262 20.46 38.42 47.66
C LYS A 262 21.45 38.28 48.80
#